data_AF-A0A3B3QMF5-F1
#
_entry.id   AF-A0A3B3QMF5-F1
#
_cell.length_a   1.000
_cell.length_b   1.000
_cell.length_c   1.000
_cell.angle_alpha   90.00
_cell.angle_beta   90.00
_cell.angle_gamma   90.00
#
_symmetry.space_group_name_H-M   'P 1'
#
loop_
_entity.id
_entity.type
_entity.pdbx_description
1 polymer ?
#
loop_
_entity_poly.entity_id
_entity_poly.type
_entity_poly.pdbx_seq_one_letter_code
_entity_poly.pdbx_strand_id
1 'polypeptide(L)'
;METYSGAYGEQTDSAKQQERHYYLLSELQTLVKDLASSFQQRLSHTTLSDLALALIDGTVYEIVQGLLEIQHLTERNLYNQRQKLHSEHRALKQELVRKHKEALQACKSHNLAVLRMNQQAETEALEQRVKEEQSMMDEKIVVELDQKVVDQQTTLEKAGVPGFYRTTNSQELTMQMNLLELILKLQQKESQGGPWPIQHAALRPVPPRCSIYLLYI
;
A
#
# COMPACT_ATOMS: atom_id res chain seq x y z
N MET A 1 -15.36 -43.81 -37.63
CA MET A 1 -14.90 -43.76 -36.21
C MET A 1 -13.92 -42.61 -36.17
N GLU A 2 -14.07 -41.67 -35.23
CA GLU A 2 -13.53 -40.27 -35.21
C GLU A 2 -14.65 -39.27 -35.58
N THR A 3 -15.04 -38.25 -34.82
CA THR A 3 -14.69 -37.73 -33.49
C THR A 3 -15.92 -36.92 -33.02
N TYR A 4 -16.66 -37.41 -32.04
CA TYR A 4 -17.81 -36.71 -31.45
C TYR A 4 -17.56 -36.57 -29.94
N SER A 5 -16.55 -35.77 -29.58
CA SER A 5 -16.08 -35.67 -28.19
C SER A 5 -15.82 -34.24 -27.72
N GLY A 6 -16.32 -33.23 -28.45
CA GLY A 6 -16.14 -31.80 -28.11
C GLY A 6 -17.20 -31.22 -27.16
N ALA A 7 -18.47 -31.64 -27.28
CA ALA A 7 -19.59 -30.96 -26.60
C ALA A 7 -19.75 -31.29 -25.09
N TYR A 8 -19.17 -32.39 -24.61
CA TYR A 8 -19.25 -32.79 -23.19
C TYR A 8 -18.19 -32.10 -22.30
N GLY A 9 -17.12 -31.58 -22.89
CA GLY A 9 -16.05 -30.86 -22.18
C GLY A 9 -16.46 -29.43 -21.77
N GLU A 10 -17.15 -28.69 -22.65
CA GLU A 10 -17.56 -27.30 -22.36
C GLU A 10 -18.67 -27.21 -21.30
N GLN A 11 -19.61 -28.17 -21.26
CA GLN A 11 -20.66 -28.18 -20.24
C GLN A 11 -20.14 -28.49 -18.84
N THR A 12 -19.10 -29.33 -18.72
CA THR A 12 -18.51 -29.67 -17.43
C THR A 12 -17.62 -28.55 -16.89
N ASP A 13 -17.00 -27.76 -17.75
CA ASP A 13 -16.23 -26.58 -17.34
C ASP A 13 -17.15 -25.41 -16.92
N SER A 14 -18.22 -25.16 -17.69
CA SER A 14 -19.24 -24.15 -17.34
C SER A 14 -19.92 -24.46 -15.99
N ALA A 15 -20.25 -25.72 -15.72
CA ALA A 15 -20.85 -26.12 -14.45
C ALA A 15 -19.90 -25.91 -13.25
N LYS A 16 -18.59 -26.18 -13.43
CA LYS A 16 -17.58 -25.94 -12.39
C LYS A 16 -17.34 -24.45 -12.15
N GLN A 17 -17.31 -23.65 -13.21
CA GLN A 17 -17.22 -22.18 -13.08
C GLN A 17 -18.43 -21.61 -12.36
N GLN A 18 -19.63 -22.11 -12.65
CA GLN A 18 -20.86 -21.74 -11.96
C GLN A 18 -20.82 -22.11 -10.46
N GLU A 19 -20.37 -23.33 -10.13
CA GLU A 19 -20.20 -23.78 -8.75
C GLU A 19 -19.18 -22.90 -7.99
N ARG A 20 -18.04 -22.58 -8.63
CA ARG A 20 -17.04 -21.68 -8.07
C ARG A 20 -17.59 -20.26 -7.87
N HIS A 21 -18.36 -19.75 -8.83
CA HIS A 21 -19.03 -18.45 -8.72
C HIS A 21 -19.96 -18.39 -7.49
N TYR A 22 -20.83 -19.38 -7.33
CA TYR A 22 -21.74 -19.44 -6.18
C TYR A 22 -21.00 -19.55 -4.84
N TYR A 23 -19.92 -20.33 -4.80
CA TYR A 23 -19.07 -20.43 -3.62
C TYR A 23 -18.44 -19.07 -3.26
N LEU A 24 -17.77 -18.42 -4.22
CA LEU A 24 -17.15 -17.11 -4.02
C LEU A 24 -18.16 -16.04 -3.61
N LEU A 25 -19.33 -16.03 -4.23
CA LEU A 25 -20.41 -15.11 -3.89
C LEU A 25 -20.92 -15.34 -2.47
N SER A 26 -21.09 -16.60 -2.04
CA SER A 26 -21.53 -16.93 -0.68
C SER A 26 -20.50 -16.50 0.38
N GLU A 27 -19.22 -16.72 0.11
CA GLU A 27 -18.14 -16.28 0.99
C GLU A 27 -18.03 -14.75 1.04
N LEU A 28 -18.13 -14.07 -0.11
CA LEU A 28 -18.19 -12.60 -0.17
C LEU A 28 -19.36 -12.05 0.64
N GLN A 29 -20.55 -12.62 0.48
CA GLN A 29 -21.74 -12.21 1.26
C GLN A 29 -21.53 -12.42 2.76
N THR A 30 -20.84 -13.48 3.16
CA THR A 30 -20.51 -13.73 4.57
C THR A 30 -19.52 -12.70 5.09
N LEU A 31 -18.45 -12.42 4.35
CA LEU A 31 -17.46 -11.40 4.72
C LEU A 31 -18.06 -9.99 4.79
N VAL A 32 -19.00 -9.67 3.90
CA VAL A 32 -19.72 -8.37 3.90
C VAL A 32 -20.59 -8.22 5.15
N LYS A 33 -21.19 -9.31 5.67
CA LYS A 33 -21.99 -9.27 6.91
C LYS A 33 -21.18 -8.89 8.14
N ASP A 34 -19.88 -9.17 8.13
CA ASP A 34 -18.95 -8.84 9.20
C ASP A 34 -18.42 -7.40 9.11
N LEU A 35 -18.72 -6.67 8.03
CA LEU A 35 -18.31 -5.27 7.83
C LEU A 35 -19.34 -4.27 8.37
N ALA A 36 -18.92 -3.01 8.53
CA ALA A 36 -19.79 -1.93 8.99
C ALA A 36 -21.03 -1.74 8.09
N SER A 37 -22.17 -1.42 8.70
CA SER A 37 -23.47 -1.27 8.02
C SER A 37 -23.47 -0.20 6.91
N SER A 38 -22.67 0.86 7.06
CA SER A 38 -22.49 1.91 6.05
C SER A 38 -21.89 1.38 4.74
N PHE A 39 -21.04 0.35 4.81
CA PHE A 39 -20.45 -0.29 3.64
C PHE A 39 -21.40 -1.28 2.99
N GLN A 40 -22.14 -2.04 3.80
CA GLN A 40 -23.15 -2.99 3.34
C GLN A 40 -24.24 -2.32 2.49
N GLN A 41 -24.71 -1.15 2.91
CA GLN A 41 -25.76 -0.41 2.19
C GLN A 41 -25.31 0.11 0.82
N ARG A 42 -24.01 0.29 0.60
CA ARG A 42 -23.47 0.79 -0.66
C ARG A 42 -23.10 -0.34 -1.64
N LEU A 43 -23.04 -1.58 -1.16
CA LEU A 43 -22.79 -2.75 -1.99
C LEU A 43 -24.08 -3.32 -2.55
N SER A 44 -24.22 -3.26 -3.88
CA SER A 44 -25.30 -3.96 -4.56
C SER A 44 -24.97 -5.45 -4.70
N HIS A 45 -26.00 -6.31 -4.71
CA HIS A 45 -25.82 -7.74 -5.00
C HIS A 45 -25.19 -7.97 -6.37
N THR A 46 -25.54 -7.13 -7.35
CA THR A 46 -24.93 -7.11 -8.68
C THR A 46 -23.42 -6.90 -8.61
N THR A 47 -22.94 -5.90 -7.87
CA THR A 47 -21.50 -5.64 -7.71
C THR A 47 -20.76 -6.81 -7.09
N LEU A 48 -21.35 -7.49 -6.09
CA LEU A 48 -20.76 -8.68 -5.48
C LEU A 48 -20.72 -9.88 -6.44
N SER A 49 -21.77 -10.05 -7.25
CA SER A 49 -21.83 -11.09 -8.28
C SER A 49 -20.79 -10.86 -9.38
N ASP A 50 -20.63 -9.61 -9.85
CA ASP A 50 -19.64 -9.24 -10.86
C ASP A 50 -18.22 -9.41 -10.30
N LEU A 51 -18.00 -9.03 -9.03
CA LEU A 51 -16.72 -9.23 -8.36
C LEU A 51 -16.39 -10.72 -8.23
N ALA A 52 -17.36 -11.56 -7.82
CA ALA A 52 -17.18 -13.00 -7.75
C ALA A 52 -16.78 -13.59 -9.11
N LEU A 53 -17.38 -13.13 -10.22
CA LEU A 53 -17.01 -13.55 -11.58
C LEU A 53 -15.57 -13.18 -11.91
N ALA A 54 -15.15 -11.94 -11.61
CA ALA A 54 -13.79 -11.46 -11.86
C ALA A 54 -12.72 -12.21 -11.05
N LEU A 55 -13.08 -12.84 -9.92
CA LEU A 55 -12.17 -13.59 -9.07
C LEU A 55 -12.07 -15.09 -9.42
N ILE A 56 -12.88 -15.60 -10.34
CA ILE A 56 -12.92 -17.04 -10.69
C ILE A 56 -11.58 -17.55 -11.22
N ASP A 57 -10.92 -16.77 -12.08
CA ASP A 57 -9.70 -17.17 -12.76
C ASP A 57 -8.45 -17.06 -11.87
N GLY A 58 -8.55 -16.30 -10.77
CA GLY A 58 -7.46 -16.01 -9.84
C GLY A 58 -6.48 -14.93 -10.30
N THR A 59 -6.60 -14.42 -11.54
CA THR A 59 -5.72 -13.40 -12.10
C THR A 59 -5.75 -12.13 -11.25
N VAL A 60 -6.94 -11.74 -10.78
CA VAL A 60 -7.12 -10.56 -9.94
C VAL A 60 -6.38 -10.69 -8.60
N TYR A 61 -6.33 -11.90 -8.01
CA TYR A 61 -5.55 -12.11 -6.78
C TYR A 61 -4.05 -11.93 -7.00
N GLU A 62 -3.52 -12.39 -8.14
CA GLU A 62 -2.11 -12.19 -8.50
C GLU A 62 -1.79 -10.70 -8.71
N ILE A 63 -2.68 -9.97 -9.39
CA ILE A 63 -2.53 -8.52 -9.58
C ILE A 63 -2.54 -7.81 -8.22
N VAL A 64 -3.50 -8.11 -7.35
CA VAL A 64 -3.60 -7.50 -6.02
C VAL A 64 -2.35 -7.81 -5.18
N GLN A 65 -1.85 -9.06 -5.24
CA GLN A 65 -0.63 -9.46 -4.55
C GLN A 65 0.60 -8.71 -5.09
N GLY A 66 0.74 -8.58 -6.42
CA GLY A 66 1.82 -7.80 -7.04
C GLY A 66 1.76 -6.32 -6.66
N LEU A 67 0.57 -5.71 -6.62
CA LEU A 67 0.38 -4.33 -6.17
C LEU A 67 0.76 -4.15 -4.69
N LEU A 68 0.45 -5.13 -3.84
CA LEU A 68 0.83 -5.12 -2.43
C LEU A 68 2.36 -5.21 -2.25
N GLU A 69 3.04 -6.04 -3.02
CA GLU A 69 4.50 -6.14 -3.02
C GLU A 69 5.17 -4.83 -3.48
N ILE A 70 4.64 -4.22 -4.56
CA ILE A 70 5.11 -2.91 -5.04
C ILE A 70 4.90 -1.83 -3.97
N GLN A 71 3.76 -1.84 -3.28
CA GLN A 71 3.47 -0.92 -2.19
C GLN A 71 4.50 -1.07 -1.07
N HIS A 72 4.69 -2.28 -0.54
CA HIS A 72 5.64 -2.52 0.54
C HIS A 72 7.08 -2.16 0.17
N LEU A 73 7.50 -2.46 -1.06
CA LEU A 73 8.82 -2.09 -1.54
C LEU A 73 8.98 -0.56 -1.58
N THR A 74 7.95 0.16 -2.05
CA THR A 74 7.93 1.63 -2.11
C THR A 74 7.98 2.24 -0.71
N GLU A 75 7.11 1.79 0.20
CA GLU A 75 7.08 2.24 1.60
C GLU A 75 8.43 2.03 2.29
N ARG A 76 9.03 0.84 2.11
CA ARG A 76 10.36 0.53 2.68
C ARG A 76 11.45 1.44 2.10
N ASN A 77 11.40 1.73 0.79
CA ASN A 77 12.36 2.62 0.15
C ASN A 77 12.24 4.05 0.69
N LEU A 78 11.02 4.60 0.74
CA LEU A 78 10.76 5.95 1.26
C LEU A 78 11.17 6.07 2.74
N TYR A 79 10.85 5.07 3.55
CA TYR A 79 11.27 5.00 4.94
C TYR A 79 12.80 5.03 5.08
N ASN A 80 13.51 4.20 4.29
CA ASN A 80 14.97 4.15 4.31
C ASN A 80 15.59 5.48 3.85
N GLN A 81 15.00 6.15 2.85
CA GLN A 81 15.45 7.48 2.41
C GLN A 81 15.30 8.52 3.52
N ARG A 82 14.14 8.57 4.20
CA ARG A 82 13.91 9.46 5.36
C ARG A 82 14.90 9.16 6.49
N GLN A 83 15.11 7.89 6.82
CA GLN A 83 16.08 7.50 7.85
C GLN A 83 17.51 7.92 7.51
N LYS A 84 17.92 7.74 6.26
CA LYS A 84 19.25 8.14 5.79
C LYS A 84 19.44 9.65 5.95
N LEU A 85 18.47 10.46 5.51
CA LEU A 85 18.51 11.92 5.68
C LEU A 85 18.66 12.32 7.16
N HIS A 86 17.85 11.71 8.06
CA HIS A 86 17.99 11.96 9.49
C HIS A 86 19.36 11.56 10.06
N SER A 87 19.95 10.46 9.56
CA SER A 87 21.29 10.04 9.98
C SER A 87 22.36 11.05 9.55
N GLU A 88 22.26 11.59 8.34
CA GLU A 88 23.14 12.63 7.81
C GLU A 88 23.00 13.93 8.61
N HIS A 89 21.77 14.35 8.93
CA HIS A 89 21.52 15.52 9.79
C HIS A 89 22.13 15.37 11.18
N ARG A 90 22.01 14.18 11.79
CA ARG A 90 22.65 13.91 13.09
C ARG A 90 24.17 14.00 12.99
N ALA A 91 24.78 13.44 11.94
CA ALA A 91 26.22 13.52 11.72
C ALA A 91 26.68 14.98 11.51
N LEU A 92 25.95 15.77 10.72
CA LEU A 92 26.24 17.19 10.49
C LEU A 92 26.19 18.00 11.79
N LYS A 93 25.16 17.78 12.64
CA LYS A 93 25.05 18.45 13.94
C LYS A 93 26.21 18.08 14.87
N GLN A 94 26.58 16.80 14.94
CA GLN A 94 27.72 16.34 15.73
C GLN A 94 29.03 16.97 15.26
N GLU A 95 29.24 17.02 13.95
CA GLU A 95 30.42 17.62 13.35
C GLU A 95 30.50 19.13 13.60
N LEU A 96 29.37 19.85 13.53
CA LEU A 96 29.32 21.28 13.86
C LEU A 96 29.71 21.51 15.33
N VAL A 97 29.13 20.75 16.26
CA VAL A 97 29.45 20.83 17.69
C VAL A 97 30.94 20.53 17.94
N ARG A 98 31.51 19.54 17.24
CA ARG A 98 32.95 19.23 17.31
C ARG A 98 33.80 20.42 16.88
N LYS A 99 33.50 21.03 15.73
CA LYS A 99 34.20 22.23 15.22
C LYS A 99 34.09 23.41 16.17
N HIS A 100 32.91 23.64 16.74
CA HIS A 100 32.69 24.72 17.70
C HIS A 100 33.52 24.54 18.98
N LYS A 101 33.61 23.30 19.48
CA LYS A 101 34.44 22.95 20.63
C LYS A 101 35.93 23.17 20.35
N GLU A 102 36.42 22.75 19.19
CA GLU A 102 37.82 22.93 18.77
C GLU A 102 38.16 24.41 18.61
N ALA A 103 37.28 25.19 17.98
CA ALA A 103 37.45 26.63 17.84
C ALA A 103 37.51 27.36 19.19
N LEU A 104 36.68 26.94 20.17
CA LEU A 104 36.70 27.50 21.53
C LEU A 104 38.01 27.18 22.25
N GLN A 105 38.58 25.99 22.06
CA GLN A 105 39.85 25.61 22.68
C GLN A 105 41.05 26.38 22.09
N ALA A 106 40.98 26.75 20.81
CA ALA A 106 42.05 27.49 20.14
C ALA A 106 41.97 29.03 20.31
N CYS A 107 40.87 29.57 20.85
CA CYS A 107 40.60 31.02 20.85
C CYS A 107 41.17 31.75 22.09
N LYS A 108 41.64 32.99 21.91
CA LYS A 108 42.07 33.90 23.01
C LYS A 108 40.89 34.74 23.52
N SER A 109 40.95 35.18 24.79
CA SER A 109 39.83 35.80 25.54
C SER A 109 39.14 36.98 24.85
N HIS A 110 39.87 37.80 24.08
CA HIS A 110 39.33 39.01 23.43
C HIS A 110 38.36 38.71 22.26
N ASN A 111 38.40 37.52 21.66
CA ASN A 111 37.57 37.18 20.48
C ASN A 111 36.38 36.27 20.80
N LEU A 112 36.16 35.91 22.08
CA LEU A 112 35.17 34.91 22.47
C LEU A 112 33.72 35.32 22.21
N ALA A 113 33.39 36.61 22.38
CA ALA A 113 32.02 37.09 22.16
C ALA A 113 31.61 36.97 20.69
N VAL A 114 32.46 37.45 19.77
CA VAL A 114 32.23 37.36 18.31
C VAL A 114 32.21 35.90 17.86
N LEU A 115 33.11 35.07 18.38
CA LEU A 115 33.12 33.64 18.07
C LEU A 115 31.81 32.96 18.48
N ARG A 116 31.30 33.22 19.69
CA ARG A 116 30.02 32.66 20.14
C ARG A 116 28.84 33.13 19.31
N MET A 117 28.82 34.39 18.90
CA MET A 117 27.78 34.90 18.00
C MET A 117 27.80 34.17 16.65
N ASN A 118 28.98 33.95 16.07
CA ASN A 118 29.12 33.19 14.83
C ASN A 118 28.69 31.72 14.99
N GLN A 119 29.09 31.07 16.08
CA GLN A 119 28.68 29.69 16.39
C GLN A 119 27.15 29.56 16.54
N GLN A 120 26.52 30.53 17.20
CA GLN A 120 25.08 30.58 17.33
C GLN A 120 24.41 30.73 15.95
N ALA A 121 24.87 31.68 15.13
CA ALA A 121 24.35 31.87 13.77
C ALA A 121 24.54 30.62 12.88
N GLU A 122 25.67 29.94 12.97
CA GLU A 122 25.91 28.68 12.25
C GLU A 122 24.97 27.55 12.71
N THR A 123 24.67 27.48 14.01
CA THR A 123 23.74 26.50 14.57
C THR A 123 22.32 26.77 14.06
N GLU A 124 21.86 28.02 14.12
CA GLU A 124 20.55 28.43 13.62
C GLU A 124 20.41 28.19 12.11
N ALA A 125 21.43 28.52 11.32
CA ALA A 125 21.45 28.25 9.89
C ALA A 125 21.38 26.75 9.58
N LEU A 126 22.11 25.91 10.33
CA LEU A 126 22.05 24.46 10.17
C LEU A 126 20.66 23.91 10.57
N GLU A 127 20.08 24.39 11.66
CA GLU A 127 18.75 23.97 12.11
C GLU A 127 17.66 24.32 11.09
N GLN A 128 17.71 25.53 10.54
CA GLN A 128 16.79 25.96 9.50
C GLN A 128 16.92 25.09 8.25
N ARG A 129 18.14 24.84 7.79
CA ARG A 129 18.40 23.95 6.64
C ARG A 129 17.90 22.52 6.89
N VAL A 130 18.17 21.97 8.07
CA VAL A 130 17.70 20.62 8.46
C VAL A 130 16.18 20.54 8.43
N LYS A 131 15.48 21.58 8.93
CA LYS A 131 14.03 21.66 8.93
C LYS A 131 13.46 21.74 7.50
N GLU A 132 14.06 22.55 6.63
CA GLU A 132 13.66 22.66 5.23
C GLU A 132 13.86 21.35 4.47
N GLU A 133 15.03 20.71 4.63
CA GLU A 133 15.30 19.40 4.01
C GLU A 133 14.34 18.31 4.49
N GLN A 134 13.96 18.30 5.77
CA GLN A 134 12.95 17.38 6.30
C GLN A 134 11.56 17.66 5.70
N SER A 135 11.15 18.93 5.64
CA SER A 135 9.87 19.31 5.06
C SER A 135 9.77 18.92 3.58
N MET A 136 10.83 19.14 2.80
CA MET A 136 10.87 18.73 1.39
C MET A 136 10.80 17.21 1.23
N MET A 137 11.47 16.44 2.10
CA MET A 137 11.39 14.98 2.09
C MET A 137 9.98 14.51 2.42
N ASP A 138 9.32 15.12 3.40
CA ASP A 138 7.97 14.72 3.81
C ASP A 138 6.93 15.04 2.74
N GLU A 139 7.01 16.22 2.12
CA GLU A 139 6.17 16.58 0.96
C GLU A 139 6.37 15.60 -0.20
N LYS A 140 7.63 15.27 -0.51
CA LYS A 140 7.96 14.29 -1.55
C LYS A 140 7.36 12.91 -1.24
N ILE A 141 7.41 12.45 0.01
CA ILE A 141 6.84 11.17 0.42
C ILE A 141 5.32 11.15 0.19
N VAL A 142 4.61 12.22 0.56
CA VAL A 142 3.16 12.30 0.34
C VAL A 142 2.84 12.24 -1.15
N VAL A 143 3.54 13.03 -1.97
CA VAL A 143 3.31 13.05 -3.43
C VAL A 143 3.59 11.68 -4.07
N GLU A 144 4.68 11.01 -3.68
CA GLU A 144 5.01 9.68 -4.23
C GLU A 144 3.96 8.63 -3.85
N LEU A 145 3.45 8.67 -2.62
CA LEU A 145 2.44 7.73 -2.16
C LEU A 145 1.06 8.01 -2.79
N ASP A 146 0.67 9.27 -2.95
CA ASP A 146 -0.56 9.65 -3.67
C ASP A 146 -0.50 9.15 -5.13
N GLN A 147 0.66 9.29 -5.78
CA GLN A 147 0.86 8.74 -7.12
C GLN A 147 0.71 7.21 -7.13
N LYS A 148 1.15 6.50 -6.09
CA LYS A 148 0.95 5.05 -5.99
C LYS A 148 -0.52 4.67 -5.86
N VAL A 149 -1.33 5.43 -5.12
CA VAL A 149 -2.77 5.20 -5.05
C VAL A 149 -3.39 5.33 -6.45
N VAL A 150 -3.03 6.38 -7.19
CA VAL A 150 -3.51 6.58 -8.56
C VAL A 150 -3.09 5.45 -9.50
N ASP A 151 -1.84 4.99 -9.41
CA ASP A 151 -1.32 3.88 -10.22
C ASP A 151 -2.04 2.55 -9.91
N GLN A 152 -2.28 2.26 -8.63
CA GLN A 152 -3.01 1.08 -8.17
C GLN A 152 -4.46 1.09 -8.68
N GLN A 153 -5.18 2.21 -8.50
CA GLN A 153 -6.54 2.38 -9.04
C GLN A 153 -6.58 2.17 -10.55
N THR A 154 -5.64 2.78 -11.28
CA THR A 154 -5.56 2.67 -12.74
C THR A 154 -5.29 1.22 -13.17
N THR A 155 -4.48 0.48 -12.41
CA THR A 155 -4.15 -0.92 -12.72
C THR A 155 -5.36 -1.83 -12.47
N LEU A 156 -6.07 -1.64 -11.35
CA LEU A 156 -7.26 -2.42 -11.01
C LEU A 156 -8.43 -2.12 -11.96
N GLU A 157 -8.60 -0.86 -12.36
CA GLU A 157 -9.59 -0.45 -13.37
C GLU A 157 -9.30 -1.12 -14.72
N LYS A 158 -8.04 -1.11 -15.17
CA LYS A 158 -7.62 -1.77 -16.43
C LYS A 158 -7.72 -3.29 -16.37
N ALA A 159 -7.55 -3.88 -15.20
CA ALA A 159 -7.77 -5.31 -14.96
C ALA A 159 -9.26 -5.69 -14.93
N GLY A 160 -10.17 -4.69 -15.02
CA GLY A 160 -11.61 -4.92 -15.05
C GLY A 160 -12.20 -5.30 -13.68
N VAL A 161 -11.51 -4.98 -12.58
CA VAL A 161 -11.99 -5.32 -11.23
C VAL A 161 -13.20 -4.43 -10.89
N PRO A 162 -14.38 -5.00 -10.61
CA PRO A 162 -15.58 -4.23 -10.33
C PRO A 162 -15.43 -3.32 -9.10
N GLY A 163 -15.92 -2.09 -9.21
CA GLY A 163 -15.86 -1.09 -8.13
C GLY A 163 -14.57 -0.28 -8.08
N PHE A 164 -13.57 -0.58 -8.91
CA PHE A 164 -12.33 0.19 -9.02
C PHE A 164 -12.36 1.12 -10.22
N TYR A 165 -12.10 2.39 -9.94
CA TYR A 165 -11.97 3.48 -10.91
C TYR A 165 -11.13 4.59 -10.29
N ARG A 166 -10.50 5.41 -11.10
CA ARG A 166 -9.78 6.58 -10.58
C ARG A 166 -10.74 7.53 -9.85
N THR A 167 -10.47 7.79 -8.57
CA THR A 167 -11.23 8.75 -7.76
C THR A 167 -10.37 9.39 -6.68
N THR A 168 -10.66 10.65 -6.37
CA THR A 168 -10.10 11.41 -5.24
C THR A 168 -11.12 11.65 -4.13
N ASN A 169 -12.35 11.12 -4.27
CA ASN A 169 -13.39 11.27 -3.25
C ASN A 169 -13.09 10.34 -2.07
N SER A 170 -12.93 10.90 -0.87
CA SER A 170 -12.61 10.14 0.35
C SER A 170 -13.59 9.00 0.66
N GLN A 171 -14.89 9.18 0.39
CA GLN A 171 -15.88 8.12 0.62
C GLN A 171 -15.76 6.99 -0.40
N GLU A 172 -15.36 7.29 -1.64
CA GLU A 172 -15.15 6.28 -2.69
C GLU A 172 -13.80 5.58 -2.51
N LEU A 173 -12.76 6.29 -2.06
CA LEU A 173 -11.49 5.71 -1.67
C LEU A 173 -11.66 4.70 -0.53
N THR A 174 -12.40 5.08 0.53
CA THR A 174 -12.74 4.17 1.63
C THR A 174 -13.49 2.94 1.11
N MET A 175 -14.39 3.12 0.14
CA MET A 175 -15.15 2.04 -0.48
C MET A 175 -14.23 1.06 -1.23
N GLN A 176 -13.33 1.56 -2.08
CA GLN A 176 -12.37 0.76 -2.83
C GLN A 176 -11.39 0.02 -1.91
N MET A 177 -11.01 0.65 -0.81
CA MET A 177 -10.12 0.08 0.20
C MET A 177 -10.76 -1.10 0.94
N ASN A 178 -12.03 -0.97 1.33
CA ASN A 178 -12.79 -2.07 1.93
C ASN A 178 -13.05 -3.21 0.91
N LEU A 179 -13.23 -2.90 -0.38
CA LEU A 179 -13.32 -3.91 -1.44
C LEU A 179 -12.00 -4.69 -1.59
N LEU A 180 -10.85 -4.01 -1.57
CA LEU A 180 -9.53 -4.67 -1.55
C LEU A 180 -9.38 -5.59 -0.35
N GLU A 181 -9.81 -5.14 0.83
CA GLU A 181 -9.76 -5.97 2.05
C GLU A 181 -10.63 -7.23 1.92
N LEU A 182 -11.81 -7.12 1.30
CA LEU A 182 -12.65 -8.29 1.02
C LEU A 182 -11.97 -9.29 0.09
N ILE A 183 -11.35 -8.82 -1.00
CA ILE A 183 -10.62 -9.65 -1.96
C ILE A 183 -9.48 -10.40 -1.24
N LEU A 184 -8.70 -9.68 -0.42
CA LEU A 184 -7.60 -10.27 0.35
C LEU A 184 -8.09 -11.31 1.38
N LYS A 185 -9.19 -11.04 2.09
CA LYS A 185 -9.79 -11.98 3.06
C LYS A 185 -10.31 -13.24 2.37
N LEU A 186 -10.92 -13.09 1.19
CA LEU A 186 -11.41 -14.21 0.40
C LEU A 186 -10.26 -15.10 -0.07
N GLN A 187 -9.19 -14.49 -0.60
CA GLN A 187 -7.96 -15.19 -0.97
C GLN A 187 -7.38 -15.98 0.21
N GLN A 188 -7.36 -15.38 1.41
CA GLN A 188 -6.82 -16.01 2.62
C GLN A 188 -7.67 -17.21 3.09
N LYS A 189 -9.00 -17.16 2.88
CA LYS A 189 -9.91 -18.28 3.13
C LYS A 189 -9.74 -19.41 2.12
N GLU A 190 -9.66 -19.09 0.82
CA GLU A 190 -9.38 -20.08 -0.23
C GLU A 190 -8.05 -20.81 0.04
N SER A 191 -7.05 -20.08 0.55
CA SER A 191 -5.72 -20.61 0.89
C SER A 191 -5.70 -21.57 2.10
N GLN A 192 -6.65 -21.47 3.03
CA GLN A 192 -6.62 -22.19 4.32
C GLN A 192 -7.59 -23.39 4.40
N GLY A 193 -8.43 -23.61 3.38
CA GLY A 193 -9.38 -24.72 3.39
C GLY A 193 -10.49 -24.64 2.34
N GLY A 194 -10.29 -23.90 1.25
CA GLY A 194 -11.27 -23.81 0.18
C GLY A 194 -11.39 -25.12 -0.62
N PRO A 195 -12.58 -25.44 -1.20
CA PRO A 195 -12.75 -26.57 -2.13
C PRO A 195 -11.88 -26.46 -3.39
N TRP A 196 -11.41 -25.24 -3.70
CA TRP A 196 -10.64 -24.89 -4.89
C TRP A 196 -9.28 -24.28 -4.50
N PRO A 197 -8.24 -25.08 -4.21
CA PRO A 197 -6.92 -24.55 -3.93
C PRO A 197 -6.37 -23.80 -5.15
N ILE A 198 -5.92 -22.56 -4.95
CA ILE A 198 -5.24 -21.75 -5.97
C ILE A 198 -3.96 -22.49 -6.38
N GLN A 199 -3.91 -23.03 -7.61
CA GLN A 199 -2.85 -23.95 -8.06
C GLN A 199 -1.51 -23.28 -8.39
N HIS A 200 -1.41 -21.95 -8.28
CA HIS A 200 -0.18 -21.23 -8.64
C HIS A 200 0.55 -20.69 -7.40
N ALA A 201 1.63 -21.41 -7.08
CA ALA A 201 2.83 -21.10 -6.30
C ALA A 201 2.84 -19.93 -5.29
N ALA A 202 3.18 -20.31 -4.05
CA ALA A 202 3.82 -19.49 -3.01
C ALA A 202 2.98 -18.37 -2.37
N LEU A 203 1.85 -18.75 -1.77
CA LEU A 203 1.13 -17.92 -0.81
C LEU A 203 2.00 -17.74 0.45
N ARG A 204 2.68 -16.59 0.57
CA ARG A 204 3.20 -16.14 1.86
C ARG A 204 2.01 -15.68 2.72
N PRO A 205 2.01 -15.96 4.03
CA PRO A 205 0.98 -15.43 4.92
C PRO A 205 0.99 -13.91 4.82
N VAL A 206 -0.10 -13.33 4.30
CA VAL A 206 -0.36 -11.89 4.39
C VAL A 206 -0.40 -11.57 5.88
N PRO A 207 0.53 -10.76 6.42
CA PRO A 207 0.53 -10.43 7.84
C PRO A 207 -0.80 -9.76 8.19
N PRO A 208 -1.36 -10.01 9.39
CA PRO A 208 -2.73 -9.62 9.75
C PRO A 208 -2.95 -8.10 9.86
N ARG A 209 -1.98 -7.29 9.45
CA ARG A 209 -2.01 -5.83 9.44
C ARG A 209 -1.06 -5.31 8.35
N CYS A 210 -1.40 -5.49 7.08
CA CYS A 210 -0.88 -4.57 6.08
C CYS A 210 -1.52 -3.22 6.39
N SER A 211 -0.73 -2.29 6.92
CA SER A 211 -1.15 -0.92 7.22
C SER A 211 -1.61 -0.23 5.95
N ILE A 212 -2.86 -0.46 5.60
CA ILE A 212 -3.69 0.38 4.74
C ILE A 212 -3.94 1.76 5.39
N TYR A 213 -3.39 2.02 6.58
CA TYR A 213 -3.59 3.23 7.38
C TYR A 213 -2.38 4.17 7.42
N LEU A 214 -1.81 4.50 6.26
CA LEU A 214 -1.03 5.74 6.13
C LEU A 214 -1.29 6.34 4.75
N LEU A 215 -2.49 6.90 4.56
CA LEU A 215 -2.73 8.17 3.83
C LEU A 215 -4.20 8.60 3.82
N TYR A 216 -4.86 8.58 4.98
CA TYR A 216 -5.99 9.48 5.27
C TYR A 216 -6.14 9.59 6.79
N ILE A 217 -5.24 10.37 7.40
CA ILE A 217 -5.58 11.30 8.49
C ILE A 217 -5.15 12.67 8.00
#